data_AF-A0A954GYF2-F1
#
_entry.id   AF-A0A954GYF2-F1
#
_cell.length_a   1.000
_cell.length_b   1.000
_cell.length_c   1.000
_cell.angle_alpha   90.00
_cell.angle_beta   90.00
_cell.angle_gamma   90.00
#
_symmetry.space_group_name_H-M   'P 1'
#
loop_
_entity.id
_entity.type
_entity.pdbx_description
1 polymer ?
#
loop_
_entity_poly.entity_id
_entity_poly.type
_entity_poly.pdbx_seq_one_letter_code
_entity_poly.pdbx_strand_id
1 'polypeptide(L)' 'MSDVTLILQQIESGEAEAAERLMPLVYDELRRLAASKLAAERPDHTMQAT' A
#
# COMPACT_ATOMS: atom_id res chain seq x y z
N MET A 1 7.51 -7.74 16.44
CA MET A 1 8.24 -7.07 15.32
C MET A 1 8.35 -7.98 14.10
N SER A 2 7.56 -9.05 13.98
CA SER A 2 8.01 -10.23 13.22
C SER A 2 7.18 -10.57 11.98
N ASP A 3 5.92 -10.14 11.89
CA ASP A 3 5.03 -10.66 10.84
C ASP A 3 5.30 -10.03 9.47
N VAL A 4 5.54 -8.71 9.40
CA VAL A 4 5.83 -8.02 8.13
C VAL A 4 7.18 -8.44 7.56
N THR A 5 8.22 -8.51 8.40
CA THR A 5 9.56 -8.95 7.97
C THR A 5 9.55 -10.39 7.48
N LEU A 6 8.79 -11.28 8.12
CA LEU A 6 8.61 -12.66 7.67
C LEU A 6 7.87 -12.72 6.33
N ILE A 7 6.78 -11.96 6.19
CA ILE A 7 6.02 -11.89 4.93
C ILE A 7 6.92 -11.39 3.79
N LEU A 8 7.78 -10.40 4.02
CA LEU A 8 8.74 -9.91 3.02
C LEU A 8 9.77 -10.98 2.60
N GLN A 9 10.27 -11.76 3.56
CA GLN A 9 11.16 -12.89 3.25
C GLN A 9 10.45 -13.98 2.43
N GLN A 10 9.17 -14.27 2.71
CA GLN A 10 8.37 -15.22 1.94
C GLN A 10 8.16 -14.75 0.49
N ILE A 11 7.94 -13.44 0.30
CA ILE A 11 7.86 -12.82 -1.03
C ILE A 11 9.20 -12.96 -1.77
N GLU A 12 10.32 -12.71 -1.10
CA GLU A 12 11.66 -12.85 -1.68
C GLU A 12 11.96 -14.31 -2.09
N SER A 13 11.43 -15.29 -1.35
CA SER A 13 11.51 -16.71 -1.73
C SER A 13 10.53 -17.14 -2.83
N GLY A 14 9.69 -16.23 -3.35
CA GLY A 14 8.78 -16.48 -4.47
C GLY A 14 7.38 -16.97 -4.06
N GLU A 15 6.99 -16.89 -2.77
CA GLU A 15 5.64 -17.21 -2.33
C GLU A 15 4.67 -16.09 -2.70
N ALA A 16 3.95 -16.24 -3.82
CA ALA A 16 3.01 -15.23 -4.32
C ALA A 16 1.89 -14.89 -3.30
N GLU A 17 1.43 -15.86 -2.52
CA GLU A 17 0.39 -15.67 -1.49
C GLU A 17 0.87 -14.76 -0.34
N ALA A 18 2.18 -14.65 -0.10
CA ALA A 18 2.70 -13.74 0.90
C ALA A 18 2.47 -12.27 0.51
N ALA A 19 2.47 -11.95 -0.80
CA ALA A 19 2.13 -10.61 -1.27
C ALA A 19 0.67 -10.25 -0.92
N GLU A 20 -0.27 -11.19 -1.07
CA GLU A 20 -1.68 -10.98 -0.70
C GLU A 20 -1.85 -10.71 0.79
N ARG A 21 -1.03 -11.34 1.63
CA ARG A 21 -1.01 -11.10 3.09
C ARG A 21 -0.39 -9.75 3.46
N LEU A 22 0.55 -9.25 2.66
CA LEU A 22 1.18 -7.93 2.88
C LEU A 22 0.23 -6.78 2.52
N MET A 23 -0.54 -6.93 1.44
CA MET A 23 -1.42 -5.88 0.91
C MET A 23 -2.30 -5.20 1.96
N PRO A 24 -3.12 -5.90 2.78
CA PRO A 24 -3.96 -5.24 3.77
C PRO A 24 -3.17 -4.53 4.88
N LEU A 25 -1.92 -4.92 5.14
CA LEU A 25 -1.08 -4.30 6.17
C LEU A 25 -0.49 -2.95 5.73
N VAL A 26 -0.32 -2.74 4.42
CA VAL A 26 0.32 -1.53 3.88
C VAL A 26 -0.65 -0.64 3.10
N TYR A 27 -1.78 -1.19 2.63
CA TYR A 27 -2.71 -0.50 1.75
C TYR A 27 -3.30 0.76 2.38
N ASP A 28 -3.76 0.69 3.64
CA ASP A 28 -4.36 1.84 4.32
C ASP A 28 -3.38 3.01 4.45
N GLU A 29 -2.11 2.70 4.65
CA GLU A 29 -1.08 3.73 4.78
C GLU A 29 -0.66 4.33 3.44
N LEU A 30 -0.57 3.50 2.40
CA LEU A 30 -0.39 3.98 1.03
C LEU A 30 -1.59 4.84 0.59
N ARG A 31 -2.82 4.43 0.91
CA ARG A 31 -4.05 5.18 0.61
C ARG A 31 -4.08 6.51 1.34
N ARG A 32 -3.72 6.54 2.62
CA ARG A 32 -3.61 7.78 3.41
C ARG A 32 -2.56 8.73 2.84
N LEU A 33 -1.40 8.21 2.46
CA LEU A 33 -0.33 9.00 1.85
C LEU A 33 -0.75 9.55 0.48
N ALA A 34 -1.42 8.74 -0.34
CA ALA A 34 -1.96 9.15 -1.63
C ALA A 34 -3.01 10.27 -1.45
N ALA A 35 -3.97 10.09 -0.53
CA ALA A 35 -4.97 11.11 -0.23
C ALA A 35 -4.34 12.42 0.24
N SER A 36 -3.33 12.35 1.12
CA SER A 36 -2.59 13.53 1.59
C SER A 36 -1.84 14.24 0.46
N LYS A 37 -1.29 13.50 -0.51
CA LYS A 37 -0.60 14.09 -1.66
C LYS A 37 -1.56 14.72 -2.66
N LEU A 38 -2.68 14.06 -2.93
CA LEU A 38 -3.73 14.59 -3.83
C LEU A 38 -4.48 15.78 -3.23
N ALA A 39 -4.64 15.84 -1.91
CA ALA A 39 -5.22 17.01 -1.23
C ALA A 39 -4.35 18.28 -1.37
N ALA A 40 -3.06 18.14 -1.69
CA ALA A 40 -2.16 19.24 -1.99
C ALA A 40 -2.19 19.65 -3.48
N GLU A 41 -2.91 18.91 -4.33
CA GLU A 41 -3.13 19.28 -5.73
C GLU A 41 -4.33 20.22 -5.89
N ARG A 42 -4.35 21.00 -6.98
CA ARG A 42 -5.38 22.01 -7.23
C ARG A 42 -6.76 21.34 -7.34
N PRO A 43 -7.80 21.88 -6.67
CA PRO A 43 -9.16 21.30 -6.68
C PRO A 43 -9.79 21.21 -8.07
N ASP A 44 -9.29 21.97 -9.05
CA ASP A 44 -9.81 21.96 -10.42
C ASP A 44 -9.40 20.71 -11.24
N HIS A 45 -8.45 19.89 -10.76
CA HIS A 45 -7.97 18.67 -11.44
C HIS A 45 -8.06 17.41 -10.56
N THR A 46 -9.08 17.30 -9.70
CA THR A 46 -9.27 16.05 -8.95
C THR A 46 -9.62 14.92 -9.92
N MET A 47 -8.63 14.10 -10.28
CA MET A 47 -8.87 12.77 -10.81
C MET A 47 -9.60 12.01 -9.71
N GLN A 48 -10.90 11.83 -9.92
CA GLN A 48 -11.73 11.02 -9.06
C GLN A 48 -11.17 9.60 -9.15
N ALA A 49 -10.54 9.14 -8.07
CA ALA A 49 -10.00 7.78 -7.98
C ALA A 49 -11.17 6.79 -7.96
N THR A 50 -11.60 6.36 -9.14
CA THR A 50 -12.51 5.23 -9.35
C THR A 50 -11.81 3.93 -9.07
#